data_AF-A0A3M8EQ23-F1
#
_entry.id   AF-A0A3M8EQ23-F1
#
_cell.length_a   1.000
_cell.length_b   1.000
_cell.length_c   1.000
_cell.angle_alpha   90.00
_cell.angle_beta   90.00
_cell.angle_gamma   90.00
#
_symmetry.space_group_name_H-M   'P 1'
#
loop_
_entity.id
_entity.type
_entity.pdbx_description
1 polymer ?
#
loop_
_entity_poly.entity_id
_entity_poly.type
_entity_poly.pdbx_seq_one_letter_code
_entity_poly.pdbx_strand_id
1 'polypeptide(L)'
;GFGPFNPDSPLLIPATNDVASVGCCVTVSGSAFVGECNNRKIKCFELRAGIGFLPGPGQIGFNPAAYSTLLSGPVCYTDPDPLIEAGKRAQWNQVIGKPLTTALVDNIDIQLGNITIEDLWKLKPFCWPSDSGLPSNVMDGPCPDPHHRCQSGKYTLLLHVTDTLNNDYYDTQHVWFDNKPLSVEFAGLKGLPGCTDLHIGLDTQFVPPGAPCNIPWPVGLLGIAYDEYIDESDLNPPSDNFDFYILQVTRQGGPTVQIPITPDLITYGPDPYKGTKRVGDPGTRCDPVPAVAGCPPPPPIPPKFHDILTLLDLRIFDANCAPSVPAPYVIPAGFPLKRGTCCGYAFQLYARDRTRSNTSSCHEAWTPPWAVCICNDLPEGDNR
;
A
#
# COMPACT_ATOMS: atom_id res chain seq x y z
N GLY A 1 -24.33 8.62 16.35
CA GLY A 1 -25.00 7.98 15.21
C GLY A 1 -24.39 8.57 13.96
N PHE A 2 -23.78 7.74 13.11
CA PHE A 2 -23.02 8.15 11.93
C PHE A 2 -23.95 8.86 10.91
N GLY A 3 -24.08 10.17 11.06
CA GLY A 3 -24.77 11.02 10.10
C GLY A 3 -23.81 11.50 9.01
N PRO A 4 -24.32 11.87 7.83
CA PRO A 4 -23.55 12.34 6.67
C PRO A 4 -22.83 13.70 6.87
N PHE A 5 -22.86 14.24 8.09
CA PHE A 5 -22.29 15.52 8.50
C PHE A 5 -21.44 15.36 9.76
N ASN A 6 -20.93 14.16 10.03
CA ASN A 6 -20.00 13.96 11.12
C ASN A 6 -18.58 14.30 10.64
N PRO A 7 -18.04 15.48 10.99
CA PRO A 7 -16.70 15.87 10.57
C PRO A 7 -15.59 14.95 11.08
N ASP A 8 -15.89 14.15 12.12
CA ASP A 8 -14.94 13.21 12.73
C ASP A 8 -15.05 11.80 12.17
N SER A 9 -15.95 11.56 11.21
CA SER A 9 -16.04 10.23 10.64
C SER A 9 -14.75 9.94 9.88
N PRO A 10 -14.05 8.83 10.16
CA PRO A 10 -12.87 8.47 9.40
C PRO A 10 -13.27 8.04 7.98
N LEU A 11 -12.29 8.04 7.08
CA LEU A 11 -12.47 7.48 5.76
C LEU A 11 -12.68 5.97 5.87
N LEU A 12 -13.84 5.46 5.43
CA LEU A 12 -14.19 4.04 5.53
C LEU A 12 -14.13 3.33 4.17
N ILE A 13 -13.72 2.06 4.19
CA ILE A 13 -13.83 1.13 3.07
C ILE A 13 -15.29 0.65 3.00
N PRO A 14 -16.06 0.95 1.93
CA PRO A 14 -17.50 0.67 1.90
C PRO A 14 -17.90 -0.80 2.08
N ALA A 15 -17.03 -1.73 1.70
CA ALA A 15 -17.31 -3.16 1.78
C ALA A 15 -17.09 -3.77 3.17
N THR A 16 -16.17 -3.21 3.96
CA THR A 16 -15.74 -3.79 5.24
C THR A 16 -16.03 -2.88 6.44
N ASN A 17 -16.32 -1.59 6.20
CA ASN A 17 -16.39 -0.53 7.21
C ASN A 17 -15.08 -0.35 8.01
N ASP A 18 -13.95 -0.83 7.48
CA ASP A 18 -12.64 -0.55 8.06
C ASP A 18 -12.19 0.87 7.72
N VAL A 19 -11.37 1.47 8.58
CA VAL A 19 -10.73 2.75 8.28
C VAL A 19 -9.66 2.54 7.19
N ALA A 20 -9.69 3.39 6.16
CA ALA A 20 -8.73 3.35 5.06
C ALA A 20 -7.56 4.31 5.27
N SER A 21 -6.36 3.88 4.89
CA SER A 21 -5.23 4.76 4.56
C SER A 21 -5.18 5.04 3.06
N VAL A 22 -4.62 6.20 2.70
CA VAL A 22 -4.50 6.67 1.31
C VAL A 22 -3.10 7.21 1.05
N GLY A 23 -2.60 7.13 -0.18
CA GLY A 23 -1.20 7.45 -0.44
C GLY A 23 -0.89 7.78 -1.90
N CYS A 24 0.30 8.34 -2.11
CA CYS A 24 0.81 8.75 -3.41
C CYS A 24 -0.08 9.72 -4.18
N CYS A 25 -0.91 9.21 -5.10
CA CYS A 25 -1.79 10.03 -5.91
C CYS A 25 -3.20 9.91 -5.35
N VAL A 26 -3.65 10.98 -4.69
CA VAL A 26 -4.98 11.06 -4.11
C VAL A 26 -5.85 11.96 -4.97
N THR A 27 -7.02 11.44 -5.34
CA THR A 27 -8.05 12.19 -6.05
C THR A 27 -9.23 12.37 -5.11
N VAL A 28 -9.56 13.61 -4.78
CA VAL A 28 -10.80 13.90 -4.05
C VAL A 28 -11.95 14.12 -5.03
N SER A 29 -12.97 13.28 -4.89
CA SER A 29 -14.25 13.40 -5.60
C SER A 29 -15.35 13.73 -4.61
N GLY A 30 -16.24 14.65 -4.97
CA GLY A 30 -17.34 15.06 -4.11
C GLY A 30 -18.26 16.08 -4.77
N SER A 31 -19.36 16.41 -4.10
CA SER A 31 -20.27 17.50 -4.45
C SER A 31 -20.52 18.34 -3.19
N ALA A 32 -20.85 19.61 -3.38
CA ALA A 32 -21.18 20.53 -2.29
C ALA A 32 -22.43 21.28 -2.68
N PHE A 33 -23.31 21.48 -1.71
CA PHE A 33 -24.61 22.09 -1.95
C PHE A 33 -24.76 23.37 -1.13
N VAL A 34 -25.12 24.46 -1.81
CA VAL A 34 -25.34 25.79 -1.20
C VAL A 34 -26.79 26.27 -1.36
N GLY A 35 -27.76 25.44 -0.94
CA GLY A 35 -29.15 25.83 -0.67
C GLY A 35 -30.09 26.08 -1.86
N GLU A 36 -31.41 25.95 -1.62
CA GLU A 36 -32.51 26.26 -2.56
C GLU A 36 -33.20 27.59 -2.19
N CYS A 37 -33.70 28.33 -3.19
CA CYS A 37 -34.67 29.46 -3.17
C CYS A 37 -34.20 30.80 -3.77
N ASN A 38 -32.90 31.10 -3.89
CA ASN A 38 -32.44 32.45 -4.27
C ASN A 38 -31.36 32.52 -5.37
N ASN A 39 -31.31 31.57 -6.31
CA ASN A 39 -30.23 31.49 -7.33
C ASN A 39 -28.82 31.48 -6.72
N ARG A 40 -28.67 31.04 -5.46
CA ARG A 40 -27.36 30.86 -4.83
C ARG A 40 -26.63 29.74 -5.53
N LYS A 41 -25.38 29.99 -5.85
CA LYS A 41 -24.52 29.05 -6.55
C LYS A 41 -23.15 29.07 -5.89
N ILE A 42 -22.39 28.00 -6.05
CA ILE A 42 -20.98 28.02 -5.70
C ILE A 42 -20.27 29.08 -6.56
N LYS A 43 -19.49 29.95 -5.93
CA LYS A 43 -18.61 30.94 -6.56
C LYS A 43 -17.19 30.39 -6.67
N CYS A 44 -16.64 29.91 -5.57
CA CYS A 44 -15.33 29.27 -5.52
C CYS A 44 -15.34 28.09 -4.56
N PHE A 45 -14.42 27.17 -4.75
CA PHE A 45 -14.07 26.17 -3.75
C PHE A 45 -12.56 26.06 -3.60
N GLU A 46 -12.12 25.60 -2.44
CA GLU A 46 -10.73 25.36 -2.12
C GLU A 46 -10.64 24.10 -1.27
N LEU A 47 -9.55 23.36 -1.47
CA LEU A 47 -9.25 22.19 -0.65
C LEU A 47 -7.99 22.46 0.15
N ARG A 48 -8.08 22.18 1.45
CA ARG A 48 -7.01 22.40 2.42
C ARG A 48 -6.77 21.14 3.25
N ALA A 49 -5.60 21.04 3.86
CA ALA A 49 -5.26 20.00 4.82
C ALA A 49 -4.80 20.63 6.15
N GLY A 50 -5.30 20.07 7.23
CA GLY A 50 -4.86 20.31 8.59
C GLY A 50 -4.21 19.06 9.13
N ILE A 51 -3.28 19.25 10.05
CA ILE A 51 -2.47 18.18 10.62
C ILE A 51 -3.17 17.63 11.84
N GLY A 52 -3.18 16.31 11.97
CA GLY A 52 -3.98 15.60 12.94
C GLY A 52 -5.46 15.57 12.60
N PHE A 53 -6.23 15.00 13.52
CA PHE A 53 -7.68 14.99 13.49
C PHE A 53 -8.18 16.24 14.22
N LEU A 54 -8.31 17.32 13.44
CA LEU A 54 -8.75 18.62 13.91
C LEU A 54 -10.28 18.64 14.09
N PRO A 55 -10.80 19.52 14.97
CA PRO A 55 -12.24 19.71 15.11
C PRO A 55 -12.86 20.22 13.80
N GLY A 56 -14.08 19.78 13.50
CA GLY A 56 -14.82 20.21 12.31
C GLY A 56 -15.84 21.34 12.56
N PRO A 57 -16.53 21.82 11.50
CA PRO A 57 -17.31 23.08 11.50
C PRO A 57 -18.43 23.23 12.55
N GLY A 58 -18.88 22.13 13.15
CA GLY A 58 -19.89 22.12 14.22
C GLY A 58 -19.33 21.98 15.63
N GLN A 59 -18.00 22.00 15.80
CA GLN A 59 -17.34 21.65 17.04
C GLN A 59 -16.59 22.82 17.67
N ILE A 60 -16.46 22.78 19.00
CA ILE A 60 -15.65 23.74 19.74
C ILE A 60 -14.20 23.63 19.26
N GLY A 61 -13.58 24.77 18.92
CA GLY A 61 -12.19 24.83 18.48
C GLY A 61 -12.00 24.71 16.96
N PHE A 62 -13.08 24.59 16.17
CA PHE A 62 -12.98 24.68 14.72
C PHE A 62 -12.35 26.02 14.29
N ASN A 63 -11.27 25.93 13.52
CA ASN A 63 -10.59 27.09 12.96
C ASN A 63 -10.15 26.80 11.51
N PRO A 64 -10.84 27.35 10.49
CA PRO A 64 -10.49 27.10 9.09
C PRO A 64 -9.12 27.68 8.68
N ALA A 65 -8.53 28.57 9.49
CA ALA A 65 -7.19 29.10 9.27
C ALA A 65 -6.07 28.14 9.73
N ALA A 66 -6.39 27.06 10.44
CA ALA A 66 -5.42 26.03 10.82
C ALA A 66 -5.06 25.07 9.67
N TYR A 67 -5.68 25.24 8.50
CA TYR A 67 -5.54 24.36 7.35
C TYR A 67 -4.74 25.05 6.24
N SER A 68 -3.81 24.32 5.61
CA SER A 68 -2.99 24.79 4.50
C SER A 68 -3.58 24.38 3.15
N THR A 69 -3.53 25.27 2.16
CA THR A 69 -4.06 25.00 0.82
C THR A 69 -3.32 23.85 0.13
N LEU A 70 -4.08 22.88 -0.39
CA LEU A 70 -3.55 21.75 -1.17
C LEU A 70 -3.48 22.03 -2.68
N LEU A 71 -4.24 23.02 -3.14
CA LEU A 71 -4.28 23.46 -4.53
C LEU A 71 -3.37 24.67 -4.74
N SER A 72 -3.06 24.99 -5.99
CA SER A 72 -2.36 26.25 -6.34
C SER A 72 -3.16 27.52 -5.99
N GLY A 73 -4.43 27.37 -5.62
CA GLY A 73 -5.34 28.41 -5.16
C GLY A 73 -6.79 27.94 -5.20
N PRO A 74 -7.75 28.80 -4.77
CA PRO A 74 -9.16 28.50 -4.90
C PRO A 74 -9.55 28.37 -6.37
N VAL A 75 -10.35 27.35 -6.67
CA VAL A 75 -10.94 27.15 -7.99
C VAL A 75 -12.24 27.96 -8.04
N CYS A 76 -12.23 29.03 -8.83
CA CYS A 76 -13.36 29.94 -8.97
C CYS A 76 -14.05 29.78 -10.32
N TYR A 77 -15.37 29.70 -10.27
CA TYR A 77 -16.23 29.77 -11.44
C TYR A 77 -16.36 31.26 -11.82
N THR A 78 -15.73 31.63 -12.93
CA THR A 78 -15.67 33.03 -13.42
C THR A 78 -15.98 33.15 -14.92
N ASP A 79 -16.56 32.12 -15.54
CA ASP A 79 -16.84 32.17 -16.98
C ASP A 79 -17.88 33.25 -17.30
N PRO A 80 -17.59 34.15 -18.25
CA PRO A 80 -18.53 35.21 -18.62
C PRO A 80 -19.79 34.68 -19.31
N ASP A 81 -19.78 33.46 -19.87
CA ASP A 81 -20.97 32.84 -20.44
C ASP A 81 -21.78 32.11 -19.34
N PRO A 82 -22.97 32.60 -18.98
CA PRO A 82 -23.79 32.00 -17.93
C PRO A 82 -24.27 30.58 -18.26
N LEU A 83 -24.28 30.14 -19.52
CA LEU A 83 -24.63 28.77 -19.92
C LEU A 83 -23.46 27.81 -19.72
N ILE A 84 -22.24 28.20 -20.13
CA ILE A 84 -21.01 27.43 -19.87
C ILE A 84 -20.79 27.35 -18.36
N GLU A 85 -20.97 28.47 -17.67
CA GLU A 85 -20.84 28.57 -16.21
C GLU A 85 -21.91 27.77 -15.47
N ALA A 86 -23.17 27.80 -15.92
CA ALA A 86 -24.22 26.95 -15.36
C ALA A 86 -23.91 25.46 -15.57
N GLY A 87 -23.33 25.09 -16.71
CA GLY A 87 -22.81 23.75 -16.98
C GLY A 87 -21.71 23.33 -15.99
N LYS A 88 -20.74 24.23 -15.73
CA LYS A 88 -19.66 24.00 -14.73
C LYS A 88 -20.17 23.80 -13.30
N ARG A 89 -21.32 24.39 -12.97
CA ARG A 89 -21.94 24.34 -11.62
C ARG A 89 -23.01 23.25 -11.50
N ALA A 90 -23.45 22.64 -12.61
CA ALA A 90 -24.62 21.77 -12.65
C ALA A 90 -24.48 20.52 -11.78
N GLN A 91 -23.30 19.86 -11.70
CA GLN A 91 -23.13 18.68 -10.84
C GLN A 91 -23.07 18.99 -9.35
N TRP A 92 -22.61 20.20 -8.98
CA TRP A 92 -22.55 20.62 -7.58
C TRP A 92 -23.94 21.00 -7.04
N ASN A 93 -24.82 21.48 -7.93
CA ASN A 93 -26.18 21.89 -7.57
C ASN A 93 -27.21 20.74 -7.58
N GLN A 94 -26.79 19.48 -7.80
CA GLN A 94 -27.71 18.34 -7.68
C GLN A 94 -27.79 17.88 -6.22
N VAL A 95 -29.02 17.74 -5.72
CA VAL A 95 -29.30 17.04 -4.47
C VAL A 95 -28.95 15.57 -4.69
N ILE A 96 -27.71 15.19 -4.36
CA ILE A 96 -27.42 13.78 -4.15
C ILE A 96 -28.08 13.44 -2.82
N GLY A 97 -29.12 12.61 -2.84
CA GLY A 97 -29.74 12.04 -1.64
C GLY A 97 -28.82 11.08 -0.86
N LYS A 98 -27.50 11.23 -1.02
CA LYS A 98 -26.44 10.46 -0.37
C LYS A 98 -25.31 11.42 0.07
N PRO A 99 -24.67 11.15 1.22
CA PRO A 99 -23.59 11.95 1.79
C PRO A 99 -22.51 12.36 0.80
N LEU A 100 -21.81 13.46 1.12
CA LEU A 100 -20.39 13.62 0.79
C LEU A 100 -19.67 12.39 1.36
N THR A 101 -19.38 11.42 0.50
CA THR A 101 -18.45 10.36 0.82
C THR A 101 -17.12 10.78 0.24
N THR A 102 -16.20 11.19 1.11
CA THR A 102 -14.77 11.30 0.78
C THR A 102 -14.12 9.95 0.51
N ALA A 103 -14.91 8.87 0.48
CA ALA A 103 -14.50 7.58 -0.02
C ALA A 103 -13.67 7.78 -1.29
N LEU A 104 -12.38 7.40 -1.22
CA LEU A 104 -11.62 7.06 -2.41
C LEU A 104 -12.38 5.89 -3.04
N VAL A 105 -13.32 6.21 -3.90
CA VAL A 105 -14.07 5.19 -4.59
C VAL A 105 -13.44 5.05 -5.96
N ASP A 106 -12.87 3.88 -6.18
CA ASP A 106 -12.84 3.29 -7.51
C ASP A 106 -14.28 3.22 -8.01
N ASN A 107 -14.72 4.27 -8.70
CA ASN A 107 -16.01 4.36 -9.36
C ASN A 107 -17.23 4.07 -8.46
N ILE A 108 -17.76 5.06 -7.74
CA ILE A 108 -19.22 5.04 -7.51
C ILE A 108 -19.89 5.33 -8.84
N ASP A 109 -20.31 4.29 -9.55
CA ASP A 109 -21.38 4.41 -10.54
C ASP A 109 -22.71 4.59 -9.79
N ILE A 110 -23.12 5.84 -9.63
CA ILE A 110 -24.47 6.16 -9.14
C ILE A 110 -25.41 6.08 -10.35
N GLN A 111 -26.05 4.93 -10.57
CA GLN A 111 -27.13 4.86 -11.56
C GLN A 111 -28.34 5.70 -11.11
N LEU A 112 -28.49 6.87 -11.75
CA LEU A 112 -29.67 7.74 -11.65
C LEU A 112 -30.50 7.58 -12.94
N GLY A 113 -31.20 6.45 -13.09
CA GLY A 113 -32.11 6.21 -14.22
C GLY A 113 -31.45 6.30 -15.60
N ASN A 114 -32.21 6.74 -16.62
CA ASN A 114 -31.82 6.78 -18.04
C ASN A 114 -30.77 7.86 -18.41
N ILE A 115 -29.98 8.34 -17.45
CA ILE A 115 -28.90 9.29 -17.70
C ILE A 115 -27.58 8.51 -17.70
N THR A 116 -26.96 8.38 -18.88
CA THR A 116 -25.59 7.90 -19.02
C THR A 116 -24.64 8.87 -18.32
N ILE A 117 -23.85 8.34 -17.37
CA ILE A 117 -23.01 9.07 -16.39
C ILE A 117 -21.79 9.75 -17.04
N GLU A 118 -21.54 9.55 -18.34
CA GLU A 118 -20.43 10.16 -19.07
C GLU A 118 -20.49 11.70 -19.12
N ASP A 119 -21.64 12.30 -18.83
CA ASP A 119 -21.86 13.76 -18.79
C ASP A 119 -21.91 14.37 -17.36
N LEU A 120 -21.57 13.60 -16.31
CA LEU A 120 -21.41 14.13 -14.96
C LEU A 120 -19.96 14.56 -14.73
N TRP A 121 -19.69 15.83 -15.03
CA TRP A 121 -18.43 16.55 -14.83
C TRP A 121 -18.12 16.67 -13.33
N LYS A 122 -17.40 15.67 -12.85
CA LYS A 122 -16.75 15.61 -11.54
C LYS A 122 -15.85 16.85 -11.35
N LEU A 123 -15.45 17.15 -10.10
CA LEU A 123 -14.20 17.86 -9.84
C LEU A 123 -13.19 17.29 -10.85
N LYS A 124 -12.61 18.11 -11.74
CA LYS A 124 -11.63 17.61 -12.72
C LYS A 124 -10.69 16.72 -11.91
N PRO A 125 -10.56 15.41 -12.19
CA PRO A 125 -9.76 14.52 -11.36
C PRO A 125 -8.40 15.17 -11.22
N PHE A 126 -8.14 15.71 -10.03
CA PHE A 126 -6.90 16.38 -9.74
C PHE A 126 -6.16 15.41 -8.87
N CYS A 127 -5.36 14.57 -9.51
CA CYS A 127 -4.31 13.86 -8.83
C CYS A 127 -3.36 14.92 -8.29
N TRP A 128 -3.36 15.14 -6.98
CA TRP A 128 -2.21 15.79 -6.37
C TRP A 128 -1.31 14.71 -5.75
N PRO A 129 0.02 14.88 -5.85
CA PRO A 129 0.94 13.99 -5.15
C PRO A 129 0.86 14.33 -3.65
N SER A 130 0.30 13.43 -2.83
CA SER A 130 0.13 13.69 -1.38
C SER A 130 1.45 13.86 -0.65
N ASP A 131 2.54 13.35 -1.21
CA ASP A 131 3.94 13.53 -0.81
C ASP A 131 4.55 14.90 -1.19
N SER A 132 3.81 15.75 -1.90
CA SER A 132 4.24 17.13 -2.20
C SER A 132 3.20 18.19 -1.85
N GLY A 133 1.93 17.81 -1.76
CA GLY A 133 0.82 18.71 -1.46
C GLY A 133 0.59 18.92 0.03
N LEU A 134 1.09 18.03 0.90
CA LEU A 134 0.91 18.16 2.34
C LEU A 134 1.97 19.10 2.95
N PRO A 135 1.67 19.76 4.09
CA PRO A 135 2.64 20.63 4.75
C PRO A 135 3.91 19.86 5.11
N SER A 136 5.06 20.30 4.58
CA SER A 136 6.36 19.63 4.76
C SER A 136 7.11 20.04 6.03
N ASN A 137 6.72 21.15 6.67
CA ASN A 137 7.40 21.73 7.85
C ASN A 137 6.54 21.63 9.11
N VAL A 138 6.14 20.42 9.46
CA VAL A 138 5.32 20.18 10.65
C VAL A 138 6.19 20.18 11.91
N MET A 139 5.83 21.00 12.89
CA MET A 139 6.52 21.07 14.18
C MET A 139 5.54 20.71 15.30
N ASP A 140 5.93 19.77 16.16
CA ASP A 140 5.37 19.56 17.49
C ASP A 140 6.14 20.44 18.49
N GLY A 141 5.61 21.64 18.75
CA GLY A 141 6.31 22.67 19.50
C GLY A 141 7.58 23.16 18.78
N PRO A 142 8.77 23.13 19.41
CA PRO A 142 10.02 23.50 18.74
C PRO A 142 10.61 22.36 17.88
N CYS A 143 10.01 21.16 17.91
CA CYS A 143 10.58 19.95 17.34
C CYS A 143 9.83 19.52 16.08
N PRO A 144 10.51 18.91 15.09
CA PRO A 144 9.81 18.31 13.96
C PRO A 144 8.85 17.23 14.43
N ASP A 145 7.63 17.25 13.91
CA ASP A 145 6.58 16.31 14.30
C ASP A 145 6.93 14.88 13.86
N PRO A 146 7.08 13.94 14.82
CA PRO A 146 7.43 12.57 14.49
C PRO A 146 6.29 11.77 13.86
N HIS A 147 5.03 12.19 14.00
CA HIS A 147 3.85 11.46 13.54
C HIS A 147 3.51 11.73 12.07
N HIS A 148 4.07 12.80 11.48
CA HIS A 148 3.75 13.23 10.12
C HIS A 148 4.92 13.14 9.13
N ARG A 149 5.86 12.25 9.40
CA ARG A 149 7.09 12.08 8.62
C ARG A 149 6.80 11.51 7.23
N CYS A 150 7.60 11.91 6.24
CA CYS A 150 7.32 11.68 4.82
C CYS A 150 5.93 12.15 4.38
N GLN A 151 5.33 13.09 5.11
CA GLN A 151 3.96 13.54 4.89
C GLN A 151 2.93 12.40 5.04
N SER A 152 3.28 11.33 5.75
CA SER A 152 2.35 10.32 6.25
C SER A 152 1.68 10.82 7.53
N GLY A 153 0.73 10.09 8.10
CA GLY A 153 0.11 10.41 9.40
C GLY A 153 -1.39 10.72 9.32
N LYS A 154 -1.91 11.32 10.39
CA LYS A 154 -3.33 11.68 10.53
C LYS A 154 -3.55 13.09 10.00
N TYR A 155 -4.46 13.27 9.05
CA TYR A 155 -4.79 14.60 8.55
C TYR A 155 -6.29 14.82 8.56
N THR A 156 -6.67 16.09 8.54
CA THR A 156 -8.04 16.51 8.28
C THR A 156 -8.07 17.28 6.97
N LEU A 157 -8.80 16.78 5.98
CA LEU A 157 -9.09 17.53 4.78
C LEU A 157 -10.24 18.49 5.06
N LEU A 158 -10.13 19.73 4.59
CA LEU A 158 -11.15 20.76 4.69
C LEU A 158 -11.54 21.20 3.28
N LEU A 159 -12.82 20.98 2.94
CA LEU A 159 -13.45 21.61 1.80
C LEU A 159 -14.01 22.96 2.24
N HIS A 160 -13.51 24.03 1.63
CA HIS A 160 -13.99 25.39 1.82
C HIS A 160 -14.72 25.86 0.56
N VAL A 161 -15.97 26.29 0.70
CA VAL A 161 -16.83 26.72 -0.42
C VAL A 161 -17.35 28.11 -0.13
N THR A 162 -17.16 29.03 -1.09
CA THR A 162 -17.74 30.37 -1.05
C THR A 162 -18.89 30.45 -2.05
N ASP A 163 -20.06 30.94 -1.65
CA ASP A 163 -21.21 31.14 -2.53
C ASP A 163 -21.17 32.48 -3.29
N THR A 164 -22.11 32.69 -4.22
CA THR A 164 -22.24 33.93 -5.00
C THR A 164 -22.61 35.18 -4.18
N LEU A 165 -23.00 35.02 -2.92
CA LEU A 165 -23.25 36.11 -1.98
C LEU A 165 -22.06 36.34 -1.02
N ASN A 166 -20.96 35.61 -1.22
CA ASN A 166 -19.76 35.61 -0.37
C ASN A 166 -19.99 35.03 1.03
N ASN A 167 -20.91 34.09 1.19
CA ASN A 167 -20.98 33.26 2.39
C ASN A 167 -20.02 32.08 2.25
N ASP A 168 -19.37 31.71 3.36
CA ASP A 168 -18.44 30.58 3.42
C ASP A 168 -19.09 29.36 4.09
N TYR A 169 -18.79 28.20 3.53
CA TYR A 169 -19.25 26.90 3.97
C TYR A 169 -18.05 25.96 4.08
N TYR A 170 -18.10 25.08 5.07
CA TYR A 170 -16.99 24.21 5.41
C TYR A 170 -17.49 22.78 5.59
N ASP A 171 -16.69 21.83 5.15
CA ASP A 171 -16.84 20.41 5.47
C ASP A 171 -15.46 19.79 5.70
N THR A 172 -15.38 18.82 6.62
CA THR A 172 -14.10 18.21 7.00
C THR A 172 -14.15 16.69 6.99
N GLN A 173 -13.00 16.09 6.73
CA GLN A 173 -12.82 14.65 6.71
C GLN A 173 -11.50 14.25 7.36
N HIS A 174 -11.54 13.33 8.32
CA HIS A 174 -10.35 12.66 8.84
C HIS A 174 -9.83 11.61 7.86
N VAL A 175 -8.56 11.69 7.52
CA VAL A 175 -7.87 10.83 6.55
C VAL A 175 -6.52 10.40 7.11
N TRP A 176 -6.16 9.14 6.89
CA TRP A 176 -4.81 8.65 7.14
C TRP A 176 -4.03 8.68 5.84
N PHE A 177 -2.92 9.42 5.81
CA PHE A 177 -2.02 9.41 4.67
C PHE A 177 -0.86 8.47 4.94
N ASP A 178 -0.57 7.61 3.97
CA ASP A 178 0.62 6.79 3.94
C ASP A 178 1.40 7.11 2.66
N ASN A 179 2.47 7.85 2.83
CA ASN A 179 3.43 8.17 1.78
C ASN A 179 4.80 7.55 2.09
N LYS A 180 4.87 6.59 3.03
CA LYS A 180 6.12 5.90 3.34
C LYS A 180 6.37 4.84 2.25
N PRO A 181 7.64 4.63 1.84
CA PRO A 181 7.94 3.68 0.78
C PRO A 181 7.90 2.25 1.32
N LEU A 182 7.21 1.38 0.59
CA LEU A 182 7.29 -0.06 0.79
C LEU A 182 8.69 -0.58 0.41
N SER A 183 9.34 -1.28 1.33
CA SER A 183 10.68 -1.87 1.13
C SER A 183 10.60 -3.35 0.79
N VAL A 184 11.02 -3.70 -0.43
CA VAL A 184 10.97 -5.08 -0.94
C VAL A 184 12.30 -5.47 -1.55
N GLU A 185 12.94 -6.48 -0.98
CA GLU A 185 14.25 -6.97 -1.44
C GLU A 185 14.39 -8.47 -1.27
N PHE A 186 14.91 -9.15 -2.29
CA PHE A 186 15.26 -10.56 -2.21
C PHE A 186 16.77 -10.71 -2.18
N ALA A 187 17.30 -11.36 -1.15
CA ALA A 187 18.74 -11.48 -0.91
C ALA A 187 19.34 -12.81 -1.34
N GLY A 188 18.49 -13.82 -1.63
CA GLY A 188 18.93 -15.14 -2.05
C GLY A 188 18.56 -16.23 -1.06
N LEU A 189 19.31 -17.33 -1.11
CA LEU A 189 19.11 -18.51 -0.29
C LEU A 189 20.10 -18.49 0.89
N LYS A 190 19.61 -18.76 2.09
CA LYS A 190 20.43 -18.79 3.31
C LYS A 190 21.55 -19.81 3.15
N GLY A 191 22.80 -19.34 3.28
CA GLY A 191 23.99 -20.17 3.16
C GLY A 191 24.52 -20.34 1.73
N LEU A 192 23.80 -19.86 0.71
CA LEU A 192 24.30 -19.86 -0.67
C LEU A 192 25.03 -18.53 -0.93
N PRO A 193 26.33 -18.54 -1.25
CA PRO A 193 27.06 -17.32 -1.59
C PRO A 193 26.49 -16.62 -2.83
N GLY A 194 26.81 -15.33 -2.97
CA GLY A 194 26.47 -14.59 -4.19
C GLY A 194 27.21 -15.16 -5.40
N CYS A 195 26.53 -15.18 -6.56
CA CYS A 195 27.08 -15.65 -7.84
C CYS A 195 27.50 -17.12 -7.87
N THR A 196 26.92 -17.98 -7.03
CA THR A 196 27.14 -19.43 -7.07
C THR A 196 25.88 -20.18 -7.46
N ASP A 197 26.07 -21.30 -8.14
CA ASP A 197 24.99 -22.22 -8.49
C ASP A 197 24.48 -22.97 -7.24
N LEU A 198 23.18 -23.24 -7.20
CA LEU A 198 22.60 -24.10 -6.18
C LEU A 198 22.72 -25.55 -6.65
N HIS A 199 23.54 -26.31 -5.96
CA HIS A 199 23.63 -27.75 -6.15
C HIS A 199 22.65 -28.46 -5.21
N ILE A 200 21.90 -29.42 -5.76
CA ILE A 200 21.02 -30.35 -5.04
C ILE A 200 21.68 -31.72 -5.19
N GLY A 201 22.48 -32.13 -4.21
CA GLY A 201 23.32 -33.32 -4.33
C GLY A 201 23.97 -33.72 -3.02
N LEU A 202 24.74 -34.82 -3.07
CA LEU A 202 25.34 -35.46 -1.90
C LEU A 202 26.38 -34.58 -1.18
N ASP A 203 27.04 -33.69 -1.90
CA ASP A 203 28.12 -32.84 -1.34
C ASP A 203 27.62 -31.44 -0.92
N THR A 204 26.30 -31.29 -0.77
CA THR A 204 25.67 -29.99 -0.53
C THR A 204 25.24 -29.88 0.92
N GLN A 205 25.38 -28.69 1.51
CA GLN A 205 24.90 -28.43 2.87
C GLN A 205 23.37 -28.46 3.00
N PHE A 206 22.65 -28.53 1.87
CA PHE A 206 21.20 -28.38 1.81
C PHE A 206 20.44 -29.70 1.69
N VAL A 207 21.07 -30.73 1.12
CA VAL A 207 20.49 -32.07 0.97
C VAL A 207 21.46 -33.08 1.59
N PRO A 208 21.13 -33.66 2.75
CA PRO A 208 21.94 -34.72 3.33
C PRO A 208 22.13 -35.87 2.33
N PRO A 209 23.32 -36.52 2.32
CA PRO A 209 23.53 -37.72 1.52
C PRO A 209 22.45 -38.77 1.77
N GLY A 210 21.75 -39.19 0.71
CA GLY A 210 20.68 -40.19 0.80
C GLY A 210 19.38 -39.69 1.46
N ALA A 211 19.15 -38.37 1.49
CA ALA A 211 17.91 -37.81 2.00
C ALA A 211 16.71 -38.33 1.18
N PRO A 212 15.74 -39.01 1.81
CA PRO A 212 14.63 -39.63 1.10
C PRO A 212 13.60 -38.59 0.65
N CYS A 213 12.85 -38.90 -0.41
CA CYS A 213 11.82 -37.99 -0.95
C CYS A 213 10.68 -37.69 0.03
N ASN A 214 10.51 -38.45 1.12
CA ASN A 214 9.48 -38.21 2.13
C ASN A 214 9.92 -37.25 3.26
N ILE A 215 11.19 -36.82 3.29
CA ILE A 215 11.72 -35.86 4.27
C ILE A 215 11.95 -34.51 3.57
N PRO A 216 11.46 -33.38 4.13
CA PRO A 216 11.71 -32.05 3.57
C PRO A 216 13.19 -31.68 3.47
N TRP A 217 13.56 -30.94 2.43
CA TRP A 217 14.92 -30.40 2.22
C TRP A 217 14.91 -28.87 2.40
N PRO A 218 14.86 -28.36 3.64
CA PRO A 218 14.65 -26.94 3.90
C PRO A 218 15.84 -26.07 3.51
N VAL A 219 15.56 -24.97 2.83
CA VAL A 219 16.45 -23.82 2.71
C VAL A 219 15.70 -22.53 3.05
N GLY A 220 16.31 -21.64 3.83
CA GLY A 220 15.70 -20.35 4.14
C GLY A 220 15.81 -19.40 2.95
N LEU A 221 14.70 -18.77 2.55
CA LEU A 221 14.71 -17.67 1.58
C LEU A 221 14.89 -16.36 2.33
N LEU A 222 15.92 -15.60 2.00
CA LEU A 222 16.28 -14.37 2.70
C LEU A 222 15.78 -13.14 1.93
N GLY A 223 15.30 -12.15 2.67
CA GLY A 223 14.96 -10.86 2.09
C GLY A 223 14.39 -9.87 3.09
N ILE A 224 13.79 -8.82 2.55
CA ILE A 224 13.08 -7.76 3.26
C ILE A 224 11.71 -7.61 2.60
N ALA A 225 10.66 -7.70 3.40
CA ALA A 225 9.30 -7.34 3.03
C ALA A 225 8.78 -6.48 4.17
N TYR A 226 8.93 -5.17 4.04
CA TYR A 226 8.80 -4.25 5.15
C TYR A 226 8.06 -2.99 4.74
N ASP A 227 7.08 -2.63 5.54
CA ASP A 227 6.36 -1.37 5.46
C ASP A 227 6.44 -0.70 6.83
N GLU A 228 6.73 0.60 6.84
CA GLU A 228 6.79 1.36 8.09
C GLU A 228 5.37 1.59 8.62
N TYR A 229 5.23 1.77 9.94
CA TYR A 229 3.94 2.25 10.46
C TYR A 229 3.69 3.67 9.96
N ILE A 230 2.45 3.99 9.58
CA ILE A 230 2.08 5.38 9.23
C ILE A 230 2.40 6.31 10.41
N ASP A 231 2.01 5.90 11.61
CA ASP A 231 2.26 6.53 12.90
C ASP A 231 2.87 5.48 13.84
N GLU A 232 4.17 5.58 14.13
CA GLU A 232 4.91 4.62 15.00
C GLU A 232 4.36 4.54 16.44
N SER A 233 3.54 5.50 16.86
CA SER A 233 2.86 5.45 18.16
C SER A 233 1.55 4.67 18.14
N ASP A 234 1.03 4.35 16.95
CA ASP A 234 -0.22 3.62 16.72
C ASP A 234 0.06 2.33 15.95
N LEU A 235 0.03 1.20 16.64
CA LEU A 235 0.36 -0.11 16.05
C LEU A 235 -0.88 -0.83 15.49
N ASN A 236 -2.02 -0.15 15.40
CA ASN A 236 -3.26 -0.73 14.90
C ASN A 236 -3.56 -0.24 13.48
N PRO A 237 -4.35 -0.97 12.69
CA PRO A 237 -4.90 -0.45 11.46
C PRO A 237 -5.67 0.86 11.71
N PRO A 238 -5.55 1.86 10.83
CA PRO A 238 -4.88 1.80 9.53
C PRO A 238 -3.38 2.13 9.58
N SER A 239 -2.80 2.42 10.75
CA SER A 239 -1.36 2.71 10.87
C SER A 239 -0.48 1.49 10.61
N ASP A 240 -0.90 0.33 11.13
CA ASP A 240 -0.41 -0.97 10.67
C ASP A 240 -1.23 -1.43 9.47
N ASN A 241 -0.76 -1.10 8.27
CA ASN A 241 -1.40 -1.39 7.00
C ASN A 241 -0.66 -2.44 6.15
N PHE A 242 0.45 -3.01 6.60
CA PHE A 242 1.14 -4.06 5.86
C PHE A 242 0.16 -5.22 5.57
N ASP A 243 -0.04 -5.57 4.30
CA ASP A 243 -1.06 -6.55 3.94
C ASP A 243 -0.42 -7.94 3.83
N PHE A 244 0.44 -8.10 2.81
CA PHE A 244 1.16 -9.34 2.62
C PHE A 244 2.36 -9.21 1.69
N TYR A 245 3.19 -10.26 1.69
CA TYR A 245 4.12 -10.57 0.61
C TYR A 245 3.90 -11.97 0.05
N ILE A 246 4.32 -12.19 -1.19
CA ILE A 246 4.35 -13.50 -1.86
C ILE A 246 5.70 -13.74 -2.51
N LEU A 247 6.07 -15.01 -2.67
CA LEU A 247 7.29 -15.42 -3.35
C LEU A 247 6.95 -16.31 -4.54
N GLN A 248 7.61 -16.07 -5.67
CA GLN A 248 7.47 -16.87 -6.87
C GLN A 248 8.83 -17.31 -7.40
N VAL A 249 8.87 -18.48 -8.00
CA VAL A 249 10.05 -19.03 -8.69
C VAL A 249 9.66 -19.44 -10.09
N THR A 250 10.38 -18.92 -11.08
CA THR A 250 10.12 -19.19 -12.51
C THR A 250 11.30 -19.95 -13.10
N ARG A 251 11.04 -21.09 -13.75
CA ARG A 251 12.05 -21.81 -14.52
C ARG A 251 12.30 -21.09 -15.84
N GLN A 252 13.56 -20.98 -16.26
CA GLN A 252 13.91 -20.41 -17.56
C GLN A 252 13.22 -21.17 -18.71
N GLY A 253 12.41 -20.46 -19.50
CA GLY A 253 11.63 -21.05 -20.60
C GLY A 253 10.54 -22.03 -20.14
N GLY A 254 10.20 -22.03 -18.85
CA GLY A 254 9.28 -22.97 -18.24
C GLY A 254 8.23 -22.30 -17.34
N PRO A 255 7.57 -23.08 -16.48
CA PRO A 255 6.48 -22.59 -15.64
C PRO A 255 6.98 -21.85 -14.38
N THR A 256 6.04 -21.16 -13.72
CA THR A 256 6.22 -20.48 -12.44
C THR A 256 5.51 -21.26 -11.32
N VAL A 257 6.11 -21.28 -10.14
CA VAL A 257 5.53 -21.81 -8.89
C VAL A 257 5.48 -20.68 -7.86
N GLN A 258 4.34 -20.55 -7.18
CA GLN A 258 4.25 -19.71 -5.99
C GLN A 258 4.67 -20.51 -4.76
N ILE A 259 5.60 -19.97 -3.98
CA ILE A 259 6.15 -20.62 -2.80
C ILE A 259 5.25 -20.33 -1.60
N PRO A 260 4.79 -21.36 -0.87
CA PRO A 260 4.12 -21.16 0.40
C PRO A 260 5.00 -20.41 1.43
N ILE A 261 4.40 -19.49 2.17
CA ILE A 261 5.00 -18.81 3.30
C ILE A 261 4.72 -19.61 4.58
N THR A 262 5.76 -20.14 5.20
CA THR A 262 5.68 -21.04 6.36
C THR A 262 6.80 -20.78 7.38
N PRO A 263 6.50 -20.91 8.69
CA PRO A 263 7.53 -20.89 9.72
C PRO A 263 8.44 -22.14 9.76
N ASP A 264 7.95 -23.34 9.38
CA ASP A 264 8.69 -24.61 9.63
C ASP A 264 8.44 -25.76 8.61
N LEU A 265 7.99 -25.49 7.38
CA LEU A 265 7.65 -26.46 6.31
C LEU A 265 6.50 -27.44 6.61
N ILE A 266 6.05 -27.56 7.86
CA ILE A 266 4.97 -28.48 8.26
C ILE A 266 3.74 -27.73 8.74
N THR A 267 3.91 -26.53 9.31
CA THR A 267 2.84 -25.66 9.77
C THR A 267 2.62 -24.56 8.75
N TYR A 268 1.38 -24.38 8.32
CA TYR A 268 0.99 -23.33 7.37
C TYR A 268 0.03 -22.34 8.02
N GLY A 269 0.10 -21.08 7.58
CA GLY A 269 -0.89 -20.07 7.93
C GLY A 269 -2.24 -20.29 7.25
N PRO A 270 -3.28 -19.50 7.60
CA PRO A 270 -4.60 -19.57 6.97
C PRO A 270 -4.57 -19.35 5.45
N ASP A 271 -3.73 -18.42 5.00
CA ASP A 271 -3.35 -18.28 3.59
C ASP A 271 -1.88 -18.71 3.48
N PRO A 272 -1.62 -19.97 3.09
CA PRO A 272 -0.26 -20.48 3.06
C PRO A 272 0.61 -19.80 2.01
N TYR A 273 0.05 -18.97 1.12
CA TYR A 273 0.79 -18.35 0.03
C TYR A 273 1.11 -16.88 0.26
N LYS A 274 0.67 -16.33 1.40
CA LYS A 274 0.83 -14.92 1.77
C LYS A 274 1.48 -14.80 3.14
N GLY A 275 2.57 -14.05 3.21
CA GLY A 275 3.19 -13.66 4.47
C GLY A 275 2.62 -12.34 4.95
N THR A 276 1.87 -12.35 6.04
CA THR A 276 1.17 -11.15 6.57
C THR A 276 1.96 -10.41 7.66
N LYS A 277 3.26 -10.69 7.76
CA LYS A 277 4.15 -10.05 8.75
C LYS A 277 5.32 -9.42 8.03
N ARG A 278 5.76 -8.27 8.54
CA ARG A 278 7.01 -7.63 8.12
C ARG A 278 8.18 -8.58 8.37
N VAL A 279 9.16 -8.58 7.46
CA VAL A 279 10.38 -9.41 7.54
C VAL A 279 11.59 -8.54 7.20
N GLY A 280 12.66 -8.66 8.00
CA GLY A 280 13.88 -7.88 7.84
C GLY A 280 13.74 -6.42 8.25
N ASP A 281 14.78 -5.63 8.00
CA ASP A 281 14.77 -4.17 8.12
C ASP A 281 15.56 -3.55 6.96
N PRO A 282 15.03 -2.55 6.24
CA PRO A 282 15.73 -1.90 5.14
C PRO A 282 16.97 -1.11 5.58
N GLY A 283 17.09 -0.75 6.86
CA GLY A 283 18.14 0.13 7.39
C GLY A 283 18.09 1.57 6.89
N THR A 284 17.13 1.86 6.02
CA THR A 284 16.75 3.19 5.58
C THR A 284 15.27 3.32 5.84
N ARG A 285 14.91 4.32 6.63
CA ARG A 285 13.52 4.69 6.87
C ARG A 285 13.29 6.10 6.35
N CYS A 286 12.03 6.42 6.12
CA CYS A 286 11.58 7.80 5.98
C CYS A 286 12.05 8.68 7.15
N ASP A 287 12.31 8.05 8.29
CA ASP A 287 12.93 8.63 9.47
C ASP A 287 14.45 8.50 9.35
N PRO A 288 15.19 9.60 9.14
CA PRO A 288 15.59 10.33 10.34
C PRO A 288 15.50 11.85 10.21
N VAL A 289 15.01 12.49 11.29
CA VAL A 289 15.21 13.93 11.50
C VAL A 289 16.70 14.18 11.75
N PRO A 290 17.32 15.21 11.15
CA PRO A 290 18.58 15.73 11.68
C PRO A 290 18.41 16.05 13.17
N ALA A 291 19.39 15.75 14.01
CA ALA A 291 19.28 16.12 15.43
C ALA A 291 19.06 17.64 15.57
N VAL A 292 17.87 18.04 16.01
CA VAL A 292 17.54 19.45 16.27
C VAL A 292 17.88 19.75 17.72
N ALA A 293 18.68 20.80 17.95
CA ALA A 293 19.06 21.21 19.30
C ALA A 293 17.81 21.52 20.15
N GLY A 294 17.71 20.90 21.32
CA GLY A 294 16.55 21.03 22.20
C GLY A 294 15.44 20.00 21.98
N CYS A 295 15.57 19.12 20.99
CA CYS A 295 14.65 18.02 20.74
C CYS A 295 15.21 16.68 21.22
N PRO A 296 14.35 15.73 21.64
CA PRO A 296 14.78 14.36 21.87
C PRO A 296 15.45 13.82 20.60
N PRO A 297 16.60 13.12 20.72
CA PRO A 297 17.22 12.50 19.56
C PRO A 297 16.24 11.47 18.97
N PRO A 298 16.17 11.36 17.63
CA PRO A 298 15.34 10.33 17.02
C PRO A 298 15.81 8.94 17.48
N PRO A 299 14.90 7.95 17.58
CA PRO A 299 15.29 6.58 17.83
C PRO A 299 16.33 6.13 16.80
N PRO A 300 17.35 5.35 17.20
CA PRO A 300 18.31 4.82 16.25
C PRO A 300 17.60 3.90 15.26
N ILE A 301 17.81 4.14 13.97
CA ILE A 301 17.35 3.24 12.91
C ILE A 301 18.16 1.94 13.03
N PRO A 302 17.52 0.76 13.08
CA PRO A 302 18.23 -0.50 13.01
C PRO A 302 19.11 -0.57 11.74
N PRO A 303 20.28 -1.21 11.78
CA PRO A 303 21.05 -1.45 10.57
C PRO A 303 20.25 -2.35 9.62
N LYS A 304 20.47 -2.20 8.31
CA LYS A 304 19.85 -3.07 7.32
C LYS A 304 20.16 -4.53 7.60
N PHE A 305 19.15 -5.39 7.61
CA PHE A 305 19.34 -6.84 7.67
C PHE A 305 18.24 -7.57 6.91
N HIS A 306 18.63 -8.69 6.28
CA HIS A 306 17.70 -9.64 5.68
C HIS A 306 17.36 -10.73 6.67
N ASP A 307 16.10 -11.14 6.70
CA ASP A 307 15.63 -12.25 7.53
C ASP A 307 14.93 -13.29 6.67
N ILE A 308 14.56 -14.41 7.28
CA ILE A 308 13.90 -15.54 6.61
C ILE A 308 12.45 -15.14 6.26
N LEU A 309 12.18 -15.00 4.97
CA LEU A 309 10.84 -14.83 4.42
C LEU A 309 10.04 -16.13 4.57
N THR A 310 10.62 -17.25 4.15
CA THR A 310 9.99 -18.57 4.27
C THR A 310 11.05 -19.66 4.20
N LEU A 311 10.67 -20.88 4.58
CA LEU A 311 11.44 -22.07 4.25
C LEU A 311 10.95 -22.64 2.92
N LEU A 312 11.88 -22.85 1.99
CA LEU A 312 11.67 -23.52 0.73
C LEU A 312 12.07 -24.99 0.85
N ASP A 313 11.24 -25.88 0.34
CA ASP A 313 11.59 -27.29 0.22
C ASP A 313 12.25 -27.57 -1.13
N LEU A 314 13.55 -27.90 -1.14
CA LEU A 314 14.30 -28.13 -2.38
C LEU A 314 13.83 -29.34 -3.18
N ARG A 315 13.02 -30.24 -2.59
CA ARG A 315 12.39 -31.35 -3.32
C ARG A 315 11.56 -30.86 -4.51
N ILE A 316 11.08 -29.61 -4.53
CA ILE A 316 10.33 -29.08 -5.66
C ILE A 316 11.14 -29.04 -6.98
N PHE A 317 12.47 -29.03 -6.89
CA PHE A 317 13.36 -28.99 -8.04
C PHE A 317 13.82 -30.37 -8.51
N ASP A 318 13.58 -31.44 -7.74
CA ASP A 318 13.92 -32.82 -8.15
C ASP A 318 12.70 -33.52 -8.74
N ALA A 319 12.78 -33.96 -10.00
CA ALA A 319 11.65 -34.58 -10.68
C ALA A 319 11.16 -35.88 -10.02
N ASN A 320 12.02 -36.58 -9.25
CA ASN A 320 11.64 -37.81 -8.56
C ASN A 320 10.94 -37.50 -7.22
N CYS A 321 11.38 -36.48 -6.49
CA CYS A 321 10.85 -36.13 -5.17
C CYS A 321 9.73 -35.08 -5.20
N ALA A 322 9.62 -34.25 -6.24
CA ALA A 322 8.57 -33.24 -6.37
C ALA A 322 7.15 -33.79 -6.14
N PRO A 323 6.76 -34.99 -6.64
CA PRO A 323 5.43 -35.57 -6.34
C PRO A 323 5.17 -35.89 -4.86
N SER A 324 6.22 -35.97 -4.04
CA SER A 324 6.14 -36.25 -2.60
C SER A 324 6.10 -35.00 -1.73
N VAL A 325 6.21 -33.80 -2.34
CA VAL A 325 6.08 -32.54 -1.62
C VAL A 325 4.61 -32.35 -1.23
N PRO A 326 4.30 -32.19 0.06
CA PRO A 326 2.92 -32.08 0.49
C PRO A 326 2.29 -30.76 0.01
N ALA A 327 0.96 -30.77 -0.06
CA ALA A 327 0.18 -29.54 -0.16
C ALA A 327 0.64 -28.54 0.93
N PRO A 328 0.64 -27.22 0.65
CA PRO A 328 -0.05 -26.59 -0.47
C PRO A 328 0.75 -26.51 -1.76
N TYR A 329 2.03 -26.90 -1.81
CA TYR A 329 2.81 -26.83 -3.04
C TYR A 329 2.08 -27.46 -4.24
N VAL A 330 1.94 -26.68 -5.32
CA VAL A 330 1.44 -27.14 -6.62
C VAL A 330 2.56 -27.01 -7.63
N ILE A 331 3.21 -28.13 -7.93
CA ILE A 331 4.38 -28.15 -8.82
C ILE A 331 3.92 -28.51 -10.24
N PRO A 332 3.97 -27.57 -11.20
CA PRO A 332 3.53 -27.82 -12.56
C PRO A 332 4.51 -28.70 -13.32
N ALA A 333 3.99 -29.43 -14.30
CA ALA A 333 4.81 -30.23 -15.19
C ALA A 333 5.87 -29.37 -15.89
N GLY A 334 7.10 -29.88 -15.97
CA GLY A 334 8.23 -29.13 -16.52
C GLY A 334 8.83 -28.10 -15.57
N PHE A 335 8.40 -27.98 -14.31
CA PHE A 335 9.13 -27.21 -13.31
C PHE A 335 10.37 -27.96 -12.78
N PRO A 336 10.28 -29.23 -12.35
CA PRO A 336 11.43 -29.93 -11.76
C PRO A 336 12.51 -30.29 -12.78
N LEU A 337 13.71 -30.54 -12.29
CA LEU A 337 14.86 -31.00 -13.04
C LEU A 337 14.96 -32.52 -13.01
N LYS A 338 15.33 -33.10 -14.16
CA LYS A 338 15.88 -34.45 -14.15
C LYS A 338 17.20 -34.42 -13.38
N ARG A 339 17.50 -35.52 -12.71
CA ARG A 339 18.80 -35.74 -12.10
C ARG A 339 19.92 -35.71 -13.15
N GLY A 340 21.08 -35.21 -12.76
CA GLY A 340 22.21 -34.91 -13.65
C GLY A 340 22.02 -33.69 -14.56
N THR A 341 21.00 -32.84 -14.34
CA THR A 341 20.74 -31.66 -15.19
C THR A 341 20.70 -30.37 -14.39
N CYS A 342 21.05 -29.27 -15.05
CA CYS A 342 20.96 -27.92 -14.51
C CYS A 342 20.02 -27.04 -15.34
N CYS A 343 19.39 -26.05 -14.71
CA CYS A 343 18.60 -25.03 -15.42
C CYS A 343 18.60 -23.71 -14.64
N GLY A 344 18.39 -22.60 -15.36
CA GLY A 344 18.18 -21.30 -14.73
C GLY A 344 16.80 -21.20 -14.09
N TYR A 345 16.74 -20.64 -12.90
CA TYR A 345 15.52 -20.23 -12.20
C TYR A 345 15.63 -18.77 -11.78
N ALA A 346 14.49 -18.10 -11.63
CA ALA A 346 14.42 -16.73 -11.16
C ALA A 346 13.42 -16.60 -10.02
N PHE A 347 13.89 -16.05 -8.90
CA PHE A 347 13.09 -15.75 -7.71
C PHE A 347 12.59 -14.31 -7.78
N GLN A 348 11.32 -14.11 -7.44
CA GLN A 348 10.74 -12.78 -7.32
C GLN A 348 9.92 -12.69 -6.04
N LEU A 349 10.13 -11.61 -5.30
CA LEU A 349 9.36 -11.25 -4.13
C LEU A 349 8.43 -10.10 -4.51
N TYR A 350 7.18 -10.21 -4.10
CA TYR A 350 6.22 -9.12 -4.15
C TYR A 350 5.76 -8.82 -2.73
N ALA A 351 5.64 -7.55 -2.39
CA ALA A 351 4.93 -7.14 -1.19
C ALA A 351 3.92 -6.05 -1.53
N ARG A 352 2.94 -5.90 -0.64
CA ARG A 352 1.89 -4.90 -0.72
C ARG A 352 1.38 -4.54 0.67
N ASP A 353 0.95 -3.29 0.81
CA ASP A 353 0.17 -2.79 1.95
C ASP A 353 -1.30 -2.48 1.56
N ARG A 354 -2.10 -2.04 2.53
CA ARG A 354 -3.53 -1.76 2.38
C ARG A 354 -3.85 -0.32 1.96
N THR A 355 -2.84 0.51 1.76
CA THR A 355 -3.01 1.90 1.35
C THR A 355 -3.65 1.99 -0.03
N ARG A 356 -4.66 2.85 -0.12
CA ARG A 356 -5.38 3.12 -1.37
C ARG A 356 -4.65 4.19 -2.16
N SER A 357 -4.39 3.90 -3.43
CA SER A 357 -3.79 4.82 -4.37
C SER A 357 -4.43 4.63 -5.74
N ASN A 358 -4.56 5.72 -6.50
CA ASN A 358 -4.97 5.67 -7.91
C ASN A 358 -3.84 5.25 -8.85
N THR A 359 -2.64 5.00 -8.31
CA THR A 359 -1.45 4.59 -9.06
C THR A 359 -0.94 3.26 -8.53
N SER A 360 -0.74 2.30 -9.43
CA SER A 360 -0.49 0.87 -9.12
C SER A 360 0.96 0.53 -8.76
N SER A 361 1.71 1.42 -8.09
CA SER A 361 3.15 1.18 -7.87
C SER A 361 3.75 1.73 -6.59
N CYS A 362 3.00 2.44 -5.76
CA CYS A 362 3.56 3.04 -4.54
C CYS A 362 3.53 2.12 -3.33
N HIS A 363 2.46 1.34 -3.23
CA HIS A 363 2.12 0.49 -2.09
C HIS A 363 2.13 -0.99 -2.45
N GLU A 364 2.75 -1.28 -3.58
CA GLU A 364 3.04 -2.62 -4.05
C GLU A 364 4.31 -2.59 -4.89
N ALA A 365 5.16 -3.58 -4.71
CA ALA A 365 6.41 -3.65 -5.47
C ALA A 365 6.82 -5.10 -5.69
N TRP A 366 7.34 -5.35 -6.90
CA TRP A 366 8.07 -6.57 -7.23
C TRP A 366 9.56 -6.30 -7.19
N THR A 367 10.33 -7.24 -6.66
CA THR A 367 11.78 -7.24 -6.87
C THR A 367 12.09 -7.54 -8.34
N PRO A 368 13.25 -7.08 -8.85
CA PRO A 368 13.85 -7.67 -10.03
C PRO A 368 14.00 -9.19 -9.87
N PRO A 369 13.95 -9.96 -10.97
CA PRO A 369 14.20 -11.40 -10.92
C PRO A 369 15.61 -11.69 -10.42
N TRP A 370 15.73 -12.42 -9.31
CA TRP A 370 17.00 -12.93 -8.80
C TRP A 370 17.28 -14.29 -9.43
N ALA A 371 18.21 -14.31 -10.39
CA ALA A 371 18.52 -15.50 -11.16
C ALA A 371 19.55 -16.40 -10.46
N VAL A 372 19.34 -17.71 -10.52
CA VAL A 372 20.26 -18.74 -10.04
C VAL A 372 20.20 -19.96 -10.96
N CYS A 373 21.35 -20.57 -11.25
CA CYS A 373 21.36 -21.89 -11.87
C CYS A 373 21.18 -22.93 -10.77
N ILE A 374 20.21 -23.82 -10.93
CA ILE A 374 20.00 -24.94 -10.02
C ILE A 374 20.44 -26.21 -10.75
N CYS A 375 21.35 -26.96 -10.14
CA CYS A 375 21.85 -28.24 -10.61
C CYS A 375 21.31 -29.37 -9.72
N ASN A 376 20.63 -30.34 -10.33
CA ASN A 376 20.20 -31.54 -9.63
C ASN A 376 21.26 -32.63 -9.82
N ASP A 377 22.24 -32.68 -8.92
CA ASP A 377 23.39 -33.58 -8.98
C ASP A 377 23.16 -34.92 -8.28
N LEU A 378 21.91 -35.21 -7.89
CA LEU A 378 21.54 -36.53 -7.39
C LEU A 378 21.71 -37.60 -8.50
N PRO A 379 22.03 -38.85 -8.16
CA PRO A 379 22.17 -39.92 -9.14
C PRO A 379 20.82 -40.39 -9.72
N GLU A 380 20.77 -40.67 -11.03
CA GLU A 380 19.54 -41.02 -11.78
C GLU A 380 18.81 -42.29 -11.27
N GLY A 381 19.50 -43.19 -10.54
CA GLY A 381 18.93 -44.46 -10.07
C GLY A 381 18.46 -44.47 -8.61
N ASP A 382 18.55 -43.35 -7.89
CA ASP A 382 18.30 -43.33 -6.44
C ASP A 382 16.84 -43.01 -6.09
N ASN A 383 15.96 -44.00 -6.08
CA ASN A 383 14.55 -43.80 -5.70
C ASN A 383 14.32 -43.67 -4.18
N ARG A 384 15.38 -43.49 -3.38
CA ARG A 384 15.26 -43.33 -1.93
C ARG A 384 14.49 -42.09 -1.52
#